data_AF-D3YCC5-F1
#
_entry.id   AF-D3YCC5-F1
#
_cell.length_a   1.000
_cell.length_b   1.000
_cell.length_c   1.000
_cell.angle_alpha   90.00
_cell.angle_beta   90.00
_cell.angle_gamma   90.00
#
_symmetry.space_group_name_H-M   'P 1'
#
loop_
_entity.id
_entity.type
_entity.pdbx_description
1 polymer ?
#
loop_
_entity_poly.entity_id
_entity_poly.type
_entity_poly.pdbx_seq_one_letter_code
_entity_poly.pdbx_strand_id
1 'polypeptide(L)'
;VDLRQETHGFADGLPVSWHKKNNLANEEKTPEEVALDEEERLAELSEGTTTFVPKGKTDKGRVEAFTFAPQNVQTEKEVVEALGFRYVRFYVTDRTQPDTETIEAFLDFVDSLPMDAWFHFHCEAGNGRT
;
A
#
# COMPACT_ATOMS: atom_id res chain seq x y z
N VAL A 1 -0.63 6.33 8.31
CA VAL A 1 -1.94 5.65 8.20
C VAL A 1 -2.11 5.29 6.75
N ASP A 2 -1.88 4.02 6.46
CA ASP A 2 -2.02 3.47 5.12
C ASP A 2 -3.47 3.03 4.91
N LEU A 3 -4.10 3.54 3.84
CA LEU A 3 -5.50 3.25 3.50
C LEU A 3 -5.64 2.29 2.31
N ARG A 4 -4.56 1.60 1.92
CA ARG A 4 -4.49 0.85 0.67
C ARG A 4 -4.85 -0.61 0.87
N GLN A 5 -5.96 -1.06 0.30
CA GLN A 5 -6.26 -2.51 0.19
C GLN A 5 -5.42 -3.20 -0.90
N GLU A 6 -4.97 -2.46 -1.93
CA GLU A 6 -4.11 -3.07 -2.94
C GLU A 6 -2.76 -3.45 -2.36
N THR A 7 -2.26 -4.62 -2.78
CA THR A 7 -0.92 -5.09 -2.44
C THR A 7 0.14 -4.13 -2.95
N HIS A 8 1.03 -3.70 -2.06
CA HIS A 8 2.10 -2.76 -2.39
C HIS A 8 3.34 -2.96 -1.51
N GLY A 9 4.42 -2.29 -1.88
CA GLY A 9 5.67 -2.29 -1.12
C GLY A 9 6.75 -1.51 -1.85
N PHE A 10 8.00 -1.82 -1.55
CA PHE A 10 9.17 -1.15 -2.07
C PHE A 10 10.15 -2.15 -2.69
N ALA A 11 10.67 -1.81 -3.88
CA ALA A 11 11.70 -2.57 -4.59
C ALA A 11 12.93 -1.67 -4.81
N ASP A 12 14.01 -1.89 -4.06
CA ASP A 12 15.18 -0.99 -4.01
C ASP A 12 14.78 0.49 -3.76
N GLY A 13 13.79 0.70 -2.89
CA GLY A 13 13.24 2.02 -2.58
C GLY A 13 12.23 2.56 -3.61
N LEU A 14 12.00 1.86 -4.72
CA LEU A 14 10.92 2.19 -5.67
C LEU A 14 9.57 1.76 -5.08
N PRO A 15 8.59 2.66 -4.88
CA PRO A 15 7.24 2.26 -4.48
C PRO A 15 6.54 1.54 -5.63
N VAL A 16 5.99 0.36 -5.34
CA VAL A 16 5.36 -0.55 -6.32
C VAL A 16 4.04 -1.09 -5.80
N SER A 17 3.13 -1.44 -6.70
CA SER A 17 1.87 -2.12 -6.35
C SER A 17 1.42 -3.09 -7.43
N TRP A 18 0.63 -4.10 -7.03
CA TRP A 18 0.07 -5.08 -7.95
C TRP A 18 -1.30 -4.64 -8.47
N HIS A 19 -1.26 -3.92 -9.57
CA HIS A 19 -2.44 -3.24 -10.11
C HIS A 19 -3.24 -4.13 -11.09
N LYS A 20 -4.49 -4.47 -10.74
CA LYS A 20 -5.52 -4.99 -11.67
C LYS A 20 -6.45 -3.88 -12.17
N LYS A 21 -7.40 -4.19 -13.06
CA LYS A 21 -8.37 -3.20 -13.57
C LYS A 21 -8.99 -2.42 -12.40
N ASN A 22 -9.00 -1.09 -12.50
CA ASN A 22 -9.50 -0.16 -11.47
C ASN A 22 -8.80 -0.25 -10.10
N ASN A 23 -7.59 -0.83 -10.02
CA ASN A 23 -6.88 -1.06 -8.76
C ASN A 23 -7.63 -1.97 -7.76
N LEU A 24 -8.48 -2.86 -8.28
CA LEU A 24 -9.33 -3.77 -7.49
C LEU A 24 -8.72 -5.17 -7.38
N ALA A 25 -7.40 -5.27 -7.15
CA ALA A 25 -6.73 -6.57 -7.13
C ALA A 25 -7.19 -7.47 -5.97
N ASN A 26 -7.65 -6.84 -4.88
CA ASN A 26 -7.97 -7.45 -3.59
C ASN A 26 -9.38 -7.08 -3.08
N GLU A 27 -10.28 -6.55 -3.93
CA GLU A 27 -11.60 -6.01 -3.53
C GLU A 27 -12.44 -6.99 -2.69
N GLU A 28 -12.40 -8.29 -2.99
CA GLU A 28 -13.21 -9.31 -2.33
C GLU A 28 -12.49 -10.02 -1.17
N LYS A 29 -11.29 -9.57 -0.80
CA LYS A 29 -10.44 -10.23 0.20
C LYS A 29 -10.60 -9.60 1.58
N THR A 30 -10.49 -10.42 2.62
CA THR A 30 -10.37 -9.93 4.01
C THR A 30 -9.01 -9.27 4.25
N PRO A 31 -8.87 -8.42 5.29
CA PRO A 31 -7.58 -7.87 5.70
C PRO A 31 -6.43 -8.89 5.81
N GLU A 32 -6.71 -10.08 6.35
CA GLU A 32 -5.72 -11.16 6.51
C GLU A 32 -5.31 -11.75 5.16
N GLU A 33 -6.27 -11.95 4.25
CA GLU A 33 -6.00 -12.44 2.90
C GLU A 33 -5.21 -11.42 2.05
N VAL A 34 -5.43 -10.12 2.30
CA VAL A 34 -4.62 -9.06 1.67
C VAL A 34 -3.20 -9.05 2.23
N ALA A 35 -3.04 -9.15 3.55
CA ALA A 35 -1.71 -9.20 4.18
C ALA A 35 -0.89 -10.40 3.66
N LEU A 36 -1.52 -11.57 3.52
CA LEU A 36 -0.89 -12.76 2.97
C LEU A 36 -0.52 -12.58 1.49
N ASP A 37 -1.42 -12.03 0.67
CA ASP A 37 -1.11 -11.76 -0.75
C ASP A 37 0.02 -10.74 -0.91
N GLU A 38 0.13 -9.77 0.00
CA GLU A 38 1.24 -8.83 0.04
C GLU A 38 2.57 -9.48 0.39
N GLU A 39 2.60 -10.31 1.45
CA GLU A 39 3.78 -11.07 1.83
C GLU A 39 4.26 -11.98 0.69
N GLU A 40 3.36 -12.77 0.11
CA GLU A 40 3.69 -13.70 -0.97
C GLU A 40 4.22 -12.99 -2.22
N ARG A 41 3.60 -11.87 -2.61
CA ARG A 41 4.02 -11.12 -3.81
C ARG A 41 5.35 -10.39 -3.61
N LEU A 42 5.60 -9.86 -2.42
CA LEU A 42 6.88 -9.24 -2.11
C LEU A 42 7.99 -10.30 -2.02
N ALA A 43 7.69 -11.49 -1.47
CA ALA A 43 8.62 -12.61 -1.50
C ALA A 43 8.95 -13.02 -2.95
N GLU A 44 7.95 -13.22 -3.81
CA GLU A 44 8.15 -13.54 -5.23
C GLU A 44 8.97 -12.45 -5.94
N LEU A 45 8.71 -11.17 -5.64
CA LEU A 45 9.44 -10.05 -6.22
C LEU A 45 10.94 -10.07 -5.88
N SER A 46 11.31 -10.62 -4.72
CA SER A 46 12.70 -10.73 -4.28
C SER A 46 13.48 -11.85 -4.98
N GLU A 47 12.80 -12.80 -5.62
CA GLU A 47 13.41 -13.98 -6.21
C GLU A 47 13.85 -13.79 -7.68
N GLY A 48 13.44 -12.69 -8.33
CA GLY A 48 13.53 -12.60 -9.78
C GLY A 48 13.57 -11.23 -10.40
N THR A 49 13.78 -11.23 -11.72
CA THR A 49 13.71 -10.03 -12.55
C THR A 49 12.26 -9.72 -12.88
N THR A 50 11.84 -8.48 -12.59
CA THR A 50 10.47 -7.99 -12.83
C THR A 50 10.49 -6.76 -13.73
N THR A 51 9.48 -6.64 -14.59
CA THR A 51 9.25 -5.44 -15.39
C THR A 51 8.24 -4.54 -14.68
N PHE A 52 8.68 -3.34 -14.31
CA PHE A 52 7.87 -2.32 -13.65
C PHE A 52 7.28 -1.39 -14.72
N VAL A 53 5.97 -1.19 -14.65
CA VAL A 53 5.23 -0.44 -15.67
C VAL A 53 4.54 0.76 -15.03
N PRO A 54 4.89 2.00 -15.43
CA PRO A 54 4.26 3.19 -14.87
C PRO A 54 2.75 3.22 -15.19
N LYS A 55 1.97 3.67 -14.21
CA LYS A 55 0.52 3.84 -14.31
C LYS A 55 0.16 5.32 -14.25
N GLY A 56 -1.09 5.66 -14.58
CA GLY A 56 -1.50 7.06 -14.71
C GLY A 56 -1.01 7.75 -15.99
N LYS A 57 -1.63 8.87 -16.35
CA LYS A 57 -1.27 9.65 -17.55
C LYS A 57 0.06 10.39 -17.37
N THR A 58 0.29 10.91 -16.18
CA THR A 58 1.48 11.71 -15.85
C THR A 58 2.73 10.85 -15.87
N ASP A 59 2.74 9.72 -15.18
CA ASP A 59 3.95 8.90 -15.05
C ASP A 59 4.31 8.24 -16.38
N LYS A 60 3.31 7.76 -17.13
CA LYS A 60 3.52 7.26 -18.50
C LYS A 60 4.12 8.29 -19.46
N GLY A 61 3.96 9.59 -19.18
CA GLY A 61 4.57 10.67 -19.96
C GLY A 61 5.99 11.02 -19.52
N ARG A 62 6.49 10.44 -18.42
CA ARG A 62 7.76 10.81 -17.77
C ARG A 62 8.72 9.64 -17.59
N VAL A 63 8.16 8.44 -17.43
CA VAL A 63 8.89 7.22 -17.08
C VAL A 63 8.49 6.15 -18.08
N GLU A 64 9.48 5.44 -18.62
CA GLU A 64 9.27 4.25 -19.43
C GLU A 64 9.23 3.01 -18.53
N ALA A 65 8.67 1.90 -19.04
CA ALA A 65 8.78 0.64 -18.33
C ALA A 65 10.24 0.19 -18.28
N PHE A 66 10.66 -0.39 -17.15
CA PHE A 66 12.02 -0.87 -16.97
C PHE A 66 12.03 -2.19 -16.21
N THR A 67 13.09 -2.96 -16.39
CA THR A 67 13.19 -4.34 -15.92
C THR A 67 14.45 -4.51 -15.10
N PHE A 68 14.31 -4.96 -13.86
CA PHE A 68 15.45 -5.28 -12.99
C PHE A 68 15.08 -6.34 -11.95
N ALA A 69 16.08 -6.91 -11.30
CA ALA A 69 15.93 -7.80 -10.14
C ALA A 69 16.22 -7.00 -8.86
N PRO A 70 15.20 -6.67 -8.05
CA PRO A 70 15.40 -5.92 -6.82
C PRO A 70 16.34 -6.64 -5.86
N GLN A 71 17.24 -5.91 -5.21
CA GLN A 71 18.13 -6.48 -4.19
C GLN A 71 17.56 -6.36 -2.78
N ASN A 72 16.67 -5.39 -2.57
CA ASN A 72 16.00 -5.12 -1.31
C ASN A 72 14.50 -4.95 -1.58
N VAL A 73 13.68 -5.84 -1.03
CA VAL A 73 12.22 -5.74 -1.11
C VAL A 73 11.68 -5.57 0.30
N GLN A 74 10.81 -4.58 0.49
CA GLN A 74 10.30 -4.20 1.80
C GLN A 74 8.81 -3.90 1.75
N THR A 75 8.11 -4.22 2.83
CA THR A 75 6.77 -3.71 3.12
C THR A 75 6.84 -2.21 3.45
N GLU A 76 5.71 -1.51 3.33
CA GLU A 76 5.65 -0.11 3.79
C GLU A 76 5.90 0.00 5.29
N LYS A 77 5.39 -0.95 6.07
CA LYS A 77 5.62 -1.02 7.52
C LYS A 77 7.12 -1.01 7.86
N GLU A 78 7.91 -1.87 7.23
CA GLU A 78 9.36 -1.95 7.47
C GLU A 78 10.07 -0.63 7.14
N VAL A 79 9.71 0.01 6.02
CA VAL A 79 10.29 1.29 5.61
C VAL A 79 9.94 2.40 6.61
N VAL A 80 8.67 2.50 6.99
CA VAL A 80 8.15 3.55 7.89
C VAL A 80 8.71 3.39 9.31
N GLU A 81 8.74 2.16 9.83
CA GLU A 81 9.29 1.88 11.16
C GLU A 81 10.80 2.12 11.22
N ALA A 82 11.55 1.78 10.16
CA ALA A 82 12.98 2.09 10.07
C ALA A 82 13.28 3.60 10.07
N LEU A 83 12.33 4.43 9.63
CA LEU A 83 12.41 5.90 9.66
C LEU A 83 11.95 6.52 11.00
N GLY A 84 11.57 5.70 11.98
CA GLY A 84 11.15 6.14 13.31
C GLY A 84 9.67 6.54 13.42
N PHE A 85 8.87 6.24 12.40
CA PHE A 85 7.42 6.45 12.44
C PHE A 85 6.71 5.20 12.97
N ARG A 86 5.47 5.39 13.43
CA ARG A 86 4.55 4.29 13.72
C ARG A 86 3.70 4.00 12.48
N TYR A 87 3.30 2.74 12.34
CA TYR A 87 2.53 2.28 11.19
C TYR A 87 1.20 1.66 11.64
N VAL A 88 0.16 1.94 10.86
CA VAL A 88 -1.16 1.29 10.95
C VAL A 88 -1.75 1.28 9.54
N ARG A 89 -2.48 0.21 9.22
CA ARG A 89 -3.14 0.02 7.92
C ARG A 89 -4.62 -0.26 8.10
N PHE A 90 -5.42 0.37 7.23
CA PHE A 90 -6.83 0.10 7.05
C PHE A 90 -7.06 -0.27 5.58
N TYR A 91 -7.61 -1.45 5.33
CA TYR A 91 -7.68 -2.04 3.99
C TYR A 91 -8.88 -1.50 3.19
N VAL A 92 -8.81 -0.23 2.76
CA VAL A 92 -9.90 0.41 2.01
C VAL A 92 -9.75 0.18 0.50
N THR A 93 -10.77 -0.41 -0.11
CA THR A 93 -10.85 -0.64 -1.56
C THR A 93 -10.75 0.68 -2.33
N ASP A 94 -10.03 0.69 -3.45
CA ASP A 94 -9.93 1.91 -4.27
C ASP A 94 -11.30 2.34 -4.82
N ARG A 95 -11.57 3.65 -4.78
CA ARG A 95 -12.80 4.30 -5.28
C ARG A 95 -14.09 3.92 -4.56
N THR A 96 -14.02 3.27 -3.41
CA THR A 96 -15.17 3.02 -2.54
C THR A 96 -15.06 3.86 -1.27
N GLN A 97 -16.15 3.90 -0.51
CA GLN A 97 -16.09 4.33 0.89
C GLN A 97 -15.58 3.17 1.76
N PRO A 98 -14.89 3.44 2.88
CA PRO A 98 -14.64 2.43 3.91
C PRO A 98 -15.96 1.82 4.40
N ASP A 99 -15.94 0.53 4.72
CA ASP A 99 -17.08 -0.12 5.38
C ASP A 99 -17.18 0.30 6.87
N THR A 100 -18.31 -0.04 7.48
CA THR A 100 -18.59 0.31 8.88
C THR A 100 -17.54 -0.26 9.84
N GLU A 101 -17.10 -1.50 9.63
CA GLU A 101 -16.10 -2.16 10.49
C GLU A 101 -14.76 -1.43 10.44
N THR A 102 -14.32 -1.01 9.26
CA THR A 102 -13.11 -0.22 9.07
C THR A 102 -13.22 1.15 9.76
N ILE A 103 -14.39 1.79 9.68
CA ILE A 103 -14.63 3.08 10.35
C ILE A 103 -14.57 2.90 11.88
N GLU A 104 -15.22 1.88 12.42
CA GLU A 104 -15.20 1.58 13.86
C GLU A 104 -13.77 1.28 14.33
N ALA A 105 -13.02 0.44 13.61
CA ALA A 105 -11.62 0.16 13.91
C ALA A 105 -10.73 1.41 13.88
N PHE A 106 -11.01 2.36 12.96
CA PHE A 106 -10.31 3.63 12.92
C PHE A 106 -10.63 4.53 14.11
N LEU A 107 -11.90 4.61 14.53
CA LEU A 107 -12.32 5.39 15.70
C LEU A 107 -11.67 4.83 16.98
N ASP A 108 -11.71 3.51 17.17
CA ASP A 108 -11.04 2.84 18.29
C ASP A 108 -9.53 3.10 18.30
N PHE A 109 -8.90 3.09 17.12
CA PHE A 109 -7.49 3.44 16.99
C PHE A 109 -7.22 4.89 17.41
N VAL A 110 -8.01 5.86 16.94
CA VAL A 110 -7.86 7.27 17.31
C VAL A 110 -8.03 7.46 18.83
N ASP A 111 -9.03 6.82 19.43
CA ASP A 111 -9.31 6.90 20.87
C ASP A 111 -8.19 6.28 21.73
N SER A 112 -7.40 5.36 21.16
CA SER A 112 -6.27 4.73 21.85
C SER A 112 -4.99 5.57 21.89
N LEU A 113 -4.92 6.67 21.12
CA LEU A 113 -3.70 7.45 20.91
C LEU A 113 -3.57 8.65 21.86
N PRO A 114 -2.34 9.13 22.10
CA PRO A 114 -2.13 10.34 22.89
C PRO A 114 -2.65 11.58 22.13
N MET A 115 -3.04 12.61 22.87
CA MET A 115 -3.65 13.83 22.31
C MET A 115 -2.76 14.59 21.31
N ASP A 116 -1.45 14.39 21.37
CA ASP A 116 -0.45 15.03 20.50
C ASP A 116 -0.05 14.14 19.30
N ALA A 117 -0.76 13.03 19.07
CA ALA A 117 -0.54 12.18 17.91
C ALA A 117 -0.75 12.95 16.59
N TRP A 118 0.21 12.82 15.67
CA TRP A 118 0.10 13.35 14.31
C TRP A 118 -0.22 12.22 13.33
N PHE A 119 -1.26 12.41 12.52
CA PHE A 119 -1.64 11.47 11.48
C PHE A 119 -1.16 11.94 10.11
N HIS A 120 -0.50 11.03 9.39
CA HIS A 120 -0.26 11.18 7.96
C HIS A 120 -1.05 10.09 7.23
N PHE A 121 -2.14 10.49 6.57
CA PHE A 121 -2.96 9.60 5.75
C PHE A 121 -2.45 9.61 4.32
N HIS A 122 -2.47 8.44 3.68
CA HIS A 122 -2.19 8.33 2.27
C HIS A 122 -2.97 7.16 1.65
N CYS A 123 -3.07 7.20 0.32
CA CYS A 123 -3.53 6.11 -0.52
C CYS A 123 -2.70 6.16 -1.82
N GLU A 124 -3.12 5.49 -2.90
CA GLU A 124 -2.37 5.55 -4.18
C GLU A 124 -2.17 7.00 -4.69
N ALA A 125 -3.19 7.84 -4.60
CA ALA A 125 -3.21 9.17 -5.23
C ALA A 125 -3.43 10.33 -4.25
N GLY A 126 -3.62 10.06 -2.95
CA GLY A 126 -3.90 11.09 -1.94
C GLY A 126 -5.17 11.90 -2.22
N ASN A 127 -6.26 11.24 -2.66
CA ASN A 127 -7.49 11.93 -3.08
C ASN A 127 -8.78 11.30 -2.53
N GLY A 128 -9.22 10.15 -3.04
CA GLY A 128 -10.54 9.61 -2.67
C GLY A 128 -10.61 9.02 -1.27
N ARG A 129 -9.62 8.19 -0.91
CA ARG A 129 -9.53 7.51 0.39
C ARG A 129 -8.90 8.39 1.47
N THR A 130 -7.97 9.27 1.08
CA THR A 130 -7.19 10.17 1.97
C THR A 130 -7.99 11.42 2.31
#